data_AF-A0A7Y2FJ98-F1
#
_entry.id   AF-A0A7Y2FJ98-F1
#
_cell.length_a   1.000
_cell.length_b   1.000
_cell.length_c   1.000
_cell.angle_alpha   90.00
_cell.angle_beta   90.00
_cell.angle_gamma   90.00
#
_symmetry.space_group_name_H-M   'P 1'
#
loop_
_entity.id
_entity.type
_entity.pdbx_description
1 polymer ?
#
loop_
_entity_poly.entity_id
_entity_poly.type
_entity_poly.pdbx_seq_one_letter_code
_entity_poly.pdbx_strand_id
1 'polypeptide(L)'
;MSESGTEKTKPPGGARTARARKRRPDLETLYTVNADGSRNFLHPADVHGKWQVRKNIVWALLLAIYALLPWITIKGAPAVHIDIPGRVAHLFGFVFTSQDFYL
;
A
#
# COMPACT_ATOMS: atom_id res chain seq x y z
N MET A 1 50.12 35.63 -52.35
CA MET A 1 48.78 35.94 -51.82
C MET A 1 48.24 34.68 -51.19
N SER A 2 48.26 34.51 -49.86
CA SER A 2 47.30 35.08 -48.88
C SER A 2 45.94 34.35 -48.99
N GLU A 3 45.27 33.76 -48.01
CA GLU A 3 45.31 33.57 -46.54
C GLU A 3 44.44 32.31 -46.26
N SER A 4 44.74 31.41 -45.32
CA SER A 4 44.35 31.45 -43.89
C SER A 4 42.84 31.64 -43.61
N GLY A 5 42.22 30.68 -42.90
CA GLY A 5 40.99 30.89 -42.12
C GLY A 5 39.94 29.78 -42.32
N THR A 6 39.96 28.71 -41.53
CA THR A 6 39.28 28.54 -40.22
C THR A 6 38.04 27.65 -40.31
N GLU A 7 38.20 26.49 -39.71
CA GLU A 7 37.22 25.68 -39.00
C GLU A 7 35.89 26.40 -38.66
N LYS A 8 34.79 25.82 -39.12
CA LYS A 8 33.49 25.93 -38.44
C LYS A 8 32.77 24.59 -38.50
N THR A 9 33.12 23.71 -37.57
CA THR A 9 32.19 22.70 -37.07
C THR A 9 30.99 23.41 -36.47
N LYS A 10 29.87 23.42 -37.20
CA LYS A 10 28.56 23.70 -36.62
C LYS A 10 27.69 22.49 -36.90
N PRO A 11 27.44 21.59 -35.91
CA PRO A 11 26.34 20.66 -36.08
C PRO A 11 25.08 21.51 -36.27
N PRO A 12 24.25 21.25 -37.29
CA PRO A 12 22.99 21.97 -37.42
C PRO A 12 22.14 21.64 -36.19
N GLY A 13 22.14 22.60 -35.27
CA GLY A 13 21.18 22.73 -34.19
C GLY A 13 19.80 22.87 -34.80
N GLY A 14 19.14 21.72 -34.99
CA GLY A 14 17.70 21.59 -35.09
C GLY A 14 17.32 20.64 -33.97
N ALA A 15 17.05 21.19 -32.79
CA ALA A 15 16.50 20.47 -31.66
C ALA A 15 15.10 19.94 -32.03
N ARG A 16 15.08 18.84 -32.77
CA ARG A 16 13.95 17.93 -32.76
C ARG A 16 13.93 17.38 -31.34
N THR A 17 13.06 17.93 -30.52
CA THR A 17 12.64 17.36 -29.24
C THR A 17 12.00 15.99 -29.53
N ALA A 18 12.85 15.01 -29.82
CA ALA A 18 12.48 13.62 -29.83
C ALA A 18 12.01 13.34 -28.41
N ARG A 19 10.69 13.24 -28.21
CA ARG A 19 10.09 12.80 -26.95
C ARG A 19 10.89 11.61 -26.46
N ALA A 20 11.60 11.78 -25.34
CA ALA A 20 12.38 10.72 -24.73
C ALA A 20 11.46 9.50 -24.59
N ARG A 21 11.83 8.40 -25.26
CA ARG A 21 11.02 7.18 -25.29
C ARG A 21 10.85 6.71 -23.85
N LYS A 22 9.60 6.44 -23.42
CA LYS A 22 9.30 5.97 -22.05
C LYS A 22 10.15 4.73 -21.74
N ARG A 23 11.15 4.89 -20.85
CA ARG A 23 12.10 3.82 -20.49
C ARG A 23 11.33 2.69 -19.82
N ARG A 24 11.64 1.44 -20.18
CA ARG A 24 11.06 0.24 -19.54
C ARG A 24 12.10 -0.32 -18.55
N PRO A 25 11.66 -0.96 -17.45
CA PRO A 25 12.57 -1.67 -16.57
C PRO A 25 13.35 -2.74 -17.35
N ASP A 26 14.67 -2.77 -17.18
CA ASP A 26 15.58 -3.80 -17.68
C ASP A 26 16.38 -4.38 -16.50
N LEU A 27 17.13 -5.47 -16.75
CA LEU A 27 17.90 -6.17 -15.72
C LEU A 27 19.30 -5.56 -15.52
N GLU A 28 19.80 -4.83 -16.52
CA GLU A 28 21.17 -4.31 -16.56
C GLU A 28 21.30 -2.90 -16.00
N THR A 29 20.19 -2.19 -15.74
CA THR A 29 20.21 -0.84 -15.19
C THR A 29 19.27 -0.67 -14.00
N LEU A 30 19.67 0.16 -13.05
CA LEU A 30 18.81 0.54 -11.94
C LEU A 30 17.74 1.51 -12.43
N TYR A 31 16.48 1.07 -12.43
CA TYR A 31 15.35 1.86 -12.95
C TYR A 31 15.11 3.19 -12.19
N THR A 32 15.67 3.33 -10.99
CA THR A 32 15.62 4.54 -10.16
C THR A 32 16.66 5.60 -10.58
N VAL A 33 17.59 5.28 -11.48
CA VAL A 33 18.67 6.19 -11.94
C VAL A 33 18.62 6.33 -13.47
N ASN A 34 18.56 7.57 -13.94
CA ASN A 34 18.58 7.88 -15.36
C ASN A 34 20.00 7.72 -15.93
N ALA A 35 20.11 7.66 -17.26
CA ALA A 35 21.41 7.51 -17.93
C ALA A 35 22.38 8.69 -17.69
N ASP A 36 21.85 9.86 -17.30
CA ASP A 36 22.61 11.05 -16.93
C ASP A 36 22.97 11.12 -15.43
N GLY A 37 22.64 10.08 -14.65
CA GLY A 37 22.88 10.03 -13.21
C GLY A 37 21.81 10.73 -12.35
N SER A 38 20.78 11.34 -12.96
CA SER A 38 19.68 11.95 -12.21
C SER A 38 18.71 10.90 -11.63
N ARG A 39 17.97 11.26 -10.56
CA ARG A 39 17.01 10.36 -9.90
C ARG A 39 15.69 10.27 -10.66
N ASN A 40 15.25 9.04 -10.93
CA ASN A 40 13.92 8.72 -11.42
C ASN A 40 12.98 8.41 -10.24
N PHE A 41 11.97 9.25 -10.02
CA PHE A 41 10.98 9.05 -8.95
C PHE A 41 9.89 8.08 -9.41
N LEU A 42 9.83 6.92 -8.78
CA LEU A 42 8.75 5.97 -9.00
C LEU A 42 7.54 6.39 -8.15
N HIS A 43 6.47 6.76 -8.82
CA HIS A 43 5.16 6.91 -8.19
C HIS A 43 4.44 5.56 -8.30
N PRO A 44 4.09 4.91 -7.17
CA PRO A 44 3.25 3.73 -7.20
C PRO A 44 1.97 4.03 -7.96
N ALA A 45 1.48 3.04 -8.72
CA ALA A 45 0.18 3.19 -9.35
C ALA A 45 -0.90 3.14 -8.26
N ASP A 46 -1.74 4.18 -8.22
CA ASP A 46 -2.93 4.18 -7.38
C ASP A 46 -3.90 3.10 -7.86
N VAL A 47 -4.30 2.22 -6.93
CA VAL A 47 -5.21 1.12 -7.25
C VAL A 47 -6.65 1.61 -7.12
N HIS A 48 -7.37 1.59 -8.25
CA HIS A 48 -8.75 2.05 -8.32
C HIS A 48 -9.70 0.90 -8.65
N GLY A 49 -10.95 1.01 -8.18
CA GLY A 49 -12.04 0.12 -8.57
C GLY A 49 -12.77 -0.56 -7.42
N LYS A 50 -13.78 -1.36 -7.79
CA LYS A 50 -14.75 -1.94 -6.85
C LYS A 50 -14.09 -2.82 -5.78
N TRP A 51 -13.02 -3.53 -6.12
CA TRP A 51 -12.33 -4.43 -5.19
C TRP A 51 -11.54 -3.70 -4.10
N GLN A 52 -10.94 -2.55 -4.41
CA GLN A 52 -10.25 -1.73 -3.39
C GLN A 52 -11.24 -1.15 -2.39
N VAL A 53 -12.38 -0.65 -2.87
CA VAL A 53 -13.46 -0.15 -2.00
C VAL A 53 -14.01 -1.27 -1.11
N ARG A 54 -14.29 -2.46 -1.67
CA ARG A 54 -14.74 -3.62 -0.88
C ARG A 54 -13.72 -4.03 0.18
N LYS A 55 -12.42 -4.09 -0.15
CA LYS A 55 -11.35 -4.37 0.81
C LYS A 55 -11.38 -3.38 1.97
N ASN A 56 -11.51 -2.08 1.67
CA ASN A 56 -11.56 -1.04 2.68
C ASN A 56 -12.82 -1.12 3.55
N ILE A 57 -13.97 -1.44 2.96
CA ILE A 57 -15.22 -1.67 3.70
C ILE A 57 -15.07 -2.85 4.66
N VAL A 58 -14.53 -3.98 4.19
CA VAL A 58 -14.30 -5.16 5.04
C VAL A 58 -13.34 -4.83 6.19
N TRP A 59 -12.26 -4.09 5.91
CA TRP A 59 -11.33 -3.60 6.93
C TRP A 59 -12.02 -2.74 7.97
N ALA A 60 -12.79 -1.73 7.53
CA ALA A 60 -13.50 -0.83 8.43
C ALA A 60 -14.55 -1.57 9.27
N LEU A 61 -15.29 -2.50 8.65
CA LEU A 61 -16.27 -3.34 9.33
C LEU A 61 -15.61 -4.20 10.41
N LEU A 62 -14.49 -4.86 10.08
CA LEU A 62 -13.78 -5.72 11.02
C LEU A 62 -13.27 -4.91 12.21
N LEU A 63 -12.68 -3.74 11.94
CA LEU A 63 -12.20 -2.84 12.99
C LEU A 63 -13.35 -2.36 13.88
N ALA A 64 -14.49 -1.97 13.29
CA ALA A 64 -15.66 -1.58 14.03
C ALA A 64 -16.18 -2.71 14.93
N ILE A 65 -16.24 -3.95 14.43
CA ILE A 65 -16.62 -5.13 15.23
C ILE A 65 -15.66 -5.30 16.40
N TYR A 66 -14.35 -5.39 16.14
CA TYR A 66 -13.36 -5.60 17.20
C TYR A 66 -13.36 -4.47 18.24
N ALA A 67 -13.51 -3.24 17.80
CA ALA A 67 -13.57 -2.09 18.69
C ALA A 67 -14.86 -2.11 19.52
N LEU A 68 -16.04 -2.37 18.93
CA LEU A 68 -17.31 -2.21 19.63
C LEU A 68 -17.68 -3.36 20.57
N LEU A 69 -17.19 -4.58 20.31
CA LEU A 69 -17.57 -5.78 21.10
C LEU A 69 -17.41 -5.65 22.63
N PRO A 70 -16.33 -5.08 23.20
CA PRO A 70 -16.21 -4.94 24.65
C PRO A 70 -17.14 -3.86 25.26
N TRP A 71 -17.66 -2.91 24.47
CA TRP A 71 -18.57 -1.86 24.98
C TRP A 71 -20.05 -2.24 24.86
N ILE A 72 -20.40 -3.10 23.90
CA ILE A 72 -21.77 -3.60 23.78
C ILE A 72 -22.02 -4.57 24.93
N THR A 73 -23.00 -4.27 25.79
CA THR A 73 -23.38 -5.14 26.90
C THR A 73 -24.59 -5.99 26.54
N ILE A 74 -24.52 -7.28 26.83
CA ILE A 74 -25.59 -8.26 26.65
C ILE A 74 -25.78 -8.97 27.99
N LYS A 75 -26.99 -8.90 28.55
CA LYS A 75 -27.33 -9.51 29.86
C LYS A 75 -26.38 -9.09 31.01
N GLY A 76 -25.88 -7.86 30.97
CA GLY A 76 -25.02 -7.30 32.02
C GLY A 76 -23.52 -7.61 31.88
N ALA A 77 -23.09 -8.36 30.87
CA ALA A 77 -21.68 -8.60 30.54
C ALA A 77 -21.33 -8.01 29.16
N PRO A 78 -20.07 -7.65 28.87
CA PRO A 78 -19.64 -7.31 27.52
C PRO A 78 -19.94 -8.43 26.52
N ALA A 79 -20.17 -8.07 25.25
CA ALA A 79 -20.50 -9.04 24.22
C ALA A 79 -19.35 -10.03 23.98
N VAL A 80 -18.09 -9.60 24.18
CA VAL A 80 -16.94 -10.50 24.26
C VAL A 80 -16.12 -10.13 25.49
N HIS A 81 -16.00 -11.05 26.44
CA HIS A 81 -15.20 -10.92 27.65
C HIS A 81 -14.68 -12.29 28.08
N ILE A 82 -13.38 -12.41 28.32
CA ILE A 82 -12.73 -13.64 28.78
C ILE A 82 -12.14 -13.38 30.15
N ASP A 83 -12.76 -13.94 31.19
CA ASP A 83 -12.27 -13.92 32.56
C ASP A 83 -11.39 -15.16 32.80
N ILE A 84 -10.07 -14.96 32.73
CA ILE A 84 -9.08 -16.04 32.89
C ILE A 84 -9.07 -16.55 34.35
N PRO A 85 -8.99 -15.69 35.39
CA PRO A 85 -9.08 -16.15 36.78
C PRO A 85 -10.37 -16.90 37.11
N GLY A 86 -11.52 -16.36 36.69
CA GLY A 86 -12.84 -16.96 36.92
C GLY A 86 -13.14 -18.17 36.06
N ARG A 87 -12.35 -18.40 34.99
CA ARG A 87 -12.55 -19.44 33.98
C ARG A 87 -13.93 -19.38 33.31
N VAL A 88 -14.39 -18.15 33.05
CA VAL A 88 -15.66 -17.87 32.40
C VAL A 88 -15.42 -17.02 31.16
N ALA A 89 -16.02 -17.40 30.04
CA ALA A 89 -16.03 -16.61 28.82
C ALA A 89 -17.46 -16.20 28.49
N HIS A 90 -17.68 -14.89 28.36
CA HIS A 90 -18.90 -14.31 27.82
C HIS A 90 -18.69 -14.06 26.33
N LEU A 91 -19.46 -14.75 25.49
CA LEU A 91 -19.40 -14.62 24.03
C LEU A 91 -20.82 -14.47 23.49
N PHE A 92 -21.13 -13.29 22.98
CA PHE A 92 -22.39 -12.93 22.34
C PHE A 92 -23.63 -13.27 23.19
N GLY A 93 -23.52 -13.14 24.52
CA GLY A 93 -24.60 -13.44 25.48
C GLY A 93 -24.70 -14.92 25.89
N PHE A 94 -23.83 -15.79 25.37
CA PHE A 94 -23.55 -17.11 25.91
C PHE A 94 -22.47 -17.01 27.00
N VAL A 95 -22.57 -17.89 27.97
CA VAL A 95 -21.62 -18.01 29.08
C VAL A 95 -21.03 -19.40 28.99
N PHE A 96 -19.72 -19.48 28.81
CA PHE A 96 -18.97 -20.72 28.73
C PHE A 96 -18.08 -20.84 29.97
N THR A 97 -18.17 -21.98 30.65
CA THR A 97 -17.39 -22.31 31.83
C THR A 97 -16.47 -23.51 31.52
N SER A 98 -15.50 -23.80 32.38
CA SER A 98 -14.64 -25.00 32.21
C SER A 98 -15.42 -26.32 32.25
N GLN A 99 -16.63 -26.33 32.81
CA GLN A 99 -17.48 -27.51 32.94
C GLN A 99 -18.19 -27.87 31.63
N ASP A 100 -18.31 -26.95 30.68
CA ASP A 100 -19.03 -27.20 29.42
C ASP A 100 -18.21 -28.03 28.41
N PHE A 101 -16.95 -28.35 28.74
CA PHE A 101 -15.99 -28.96 27.82
C PHE A 101 -15.57 -30.39 28.18
N TYR A 102 -16.18 -31.04 29.19
CA TYR A 102 -15.93 -32.44 29.51
C TYR A 102 -17.03 -33.36 28.97
N LEU A 103 -16.64 -34.54 28.48
CA LEU A 103 -17.50 -35.62 27.99
C LEU A 103 -17.12 -36.94 28.68
#